data_AF-A0A383CV36-F1
#
_entry.id   AF-A0A383CV36-F1
#
_cell.length_a   1.000
_cell.length_b   1.000
_cell.length_c   1.000
_cell.angle_alpha   90.00
_cell.angle_beta   90.00
_cell.angle_gamma   90.00
#
_symmetry.space_group_name_H-M   'P 1'
#
loop_
_entity.id
_entity.type
_entity.pdbx_description
1 polymer ?
#
loop_
_entity_poly.entity_id
_entity_poly.type
_entity_poly.pdbx_seq_one_letter_code
_entity_poly.pdbx_strand_id
1 'polypeptide(L)' 'LRYSFDLPEDAELVEKAVSKLLDTGLRTDDIMGNGMTRVSTSTMGEALVTELDKLAV' A
#
# COMPACT_ATOMS: atom_id res chain seq x y z
N LEU A 1 -3.78 -2.96 14.56
CA LEU A 1 -2.43 -3.51 14.82
C LEU A 1 -1.76 -2.68 15.91
N ARG A 2 -1.28 -1.47 15.61
CA ARG A 2 -0.59 -0.61 16.58
C ARG A 2 -1.36 -0.34 17.89
N TYR A 3 -2.54 0.26 17.81
CA TYR A 3 -3.20 0.78 19.02
C TYR A 3 -4.03 -0.24 19.80
N SER A 4 -4.74 -1.13 19.09
CA SER A 4 -5.68 -2.06 19.74
C SER A 4 -5.07 -3.42 20.04
N PHE A 5 -4.04 -3.83 19.30
CA PHE A 5 -3.43 -5.16 19.42
C PHE A 5 -1.97 -5.08 19.89
N ASP A 6 -1.45 -3.88 20.13
CA ASP A 6 -0.03 -3.65 20.51
C ASP A 6 0.96 -4.32 19.55
N LEU A 7 0.64 -4.28 18.25
CA LEU A 7 1.47 -4.80 17.17
C LEU A 7 2.00 -3.62 16.32
N PRO A 8 3.01 -2.89 16.81
CA PRO A 8 3.55 -1.72 16.11
C PRO A 8 4.34 -2.11 14.86
N GLU A 9 5.08 -3.22 14.89
CA GLU A 9 5.91 -3.70 13.77
C GLU A 9 5.06 -4.12 12.58
N ASP A 10 3.99 -4.89 12.82
CA ASP A 10 3.04 -5.27 11.76
C ASP A 10 2.33 -4.05 11.16
N ALA A 11 2.02 -3.05 11.99
CA ALA A 11 1.43 -1.80 11.50
C ALA A 11 2.40 -1.02 10.60
N GLU A 12 3.67 -0.95 11.00
CA GLU A 12 4.73 -0.32 10.20
C GLU A 12 4.97 -1.07 8.88
N LEU A 13 4.87 -2.41 8.89
CA LEU A 13 4.97 -3.21 7.67
C LEU A 13 3.89 -2.84 6.64
N VAL A 14 2.64 -2.66 7.09
CA VAL A 14 1.53 -2.21 6.24
C VAL A 14 1.79 -0.80 5.70
N GLU A 15 2.22 0.13 6.54
CA GLU A 15 2.54 1.51 6.12
C GLU A 15 3.67 1.53 5.08
N LYS A 16 4.71 0.73 5.29
CA LYS A 16 5.83 0.57 4.35
C LYS A 16 5.38 -0.03 3.02
N ALA A 17 4.48 -1.00 3.02
CA ALA A 17 3.90 -1.57 1.81
C ALA A 17 3.12 -0.50 1.02
N VAL A 18 2.34 0.34 1.70
CA VAL A 18 1.64 1.48 1.06
C VAL A 18 2.63 2.47 0.46
N SER A 19 3.68 2.86 1.18
CA SER A 19 4.70 3.77 0.63
C SER A 19 5.35 3.22 -0.63
N LYS A 20 5.81 1.96 -0.61
CA LYS A 20 6.43 1.32 -1.78
C LYS A 20 5.47 1.19 -2.96
N LEU A 21 4.22 0.85 -2.70
CA LEU A 21 3.18 0.78 -3.73
C LEU A 21 2.97 2.15 -4.40
N LEU A 22 2.96 3.22 -3.61
CA LEU A 22 2.81 4.57 -4.16
C LEU A 22 4.04 5.01 -4.95
N ASP A 23 5.24 4.51 -4.63
CA ASP A 23 6.46 4.76 -5.41
C ASP A 23 6.42 4.11 -6.81
N THR A 24 5.60 3.07 -7.03
CA THR A 24 5.40 2.48 -8.37
C THR A 24 4.51 3.33 -9.28
N GLY A 25 3.99 4.46 -8.78
CA GLY A 25 3.16 5.39 -9.54
C GLY A 25 1.71 4.96 -9.72
N LEU A 26 1.23 3.93 -9.02
CA LEU A 26 -0.19 3.55 -9.02
C LEU A 26 -1.00 4.53 -8.17
N ARG A 27 -2.13 5.03 -8.69
CA ARG A 27 -3.03 5.96 -7.97
C ARG A 27 -4.50 5.63 -8.23
N THR A 28 -5.32 5.79 -7.22
CA THR A 28 -6.78 5.89 -7.39
C THR A 28 -7.17 7.30 -7.83
N ASP A 29 -8.42 7.48 -8.28
CA ASP A 29 -8.90 8.74 -8.84
C ASP A 29 -8.80 9.95 -7.89
N ASP A 30 -8.94 9.72 -6.59
CA ASP A 30 -8.95 10.75 -5.56
C ASP A 30 -7.56 11.35 -5.28
N ILE A 31 -6.48 10.62 -5.58
CA ILE A 31 -5.08 11.05 -5.34
C ILE A 31 -4.25 11.08 -6.63
N MET A 32 -4.90 11.25 -7.77
CA MET A 32 -4.27 11.17 -9.08
C MET A 32 -3.28 12.32 -9.33
N GLY A 33 -2.16 12.00 -9.98
CA GLY A 33 -1.12 12.98 -10.34
C GLY A 33 -0.61 12.78 -11.77
N ASN A 34 0.03 13.81 -12.34
CA ASN A 34 0.59 13.74 -13.68
C ASN A 34 1.63 12.61 -13.79
N GLY A 35 1.55 11.80 -14.85
CA GLY A 35 2.47 10.68 -15.10
C GLY A 35 2.23 9.43 -14.24
N MET A 36 1.17 9.41 -13.45
CA MET A 36 0.77 8.23 -12.65
C MET A 36 -0.12 7.29 -13.46
N THR A 37 -0.34 6.08 -12.94
CA THR A 37 -1.24 5.08 -13.51
C THR A 37 -2.50 4.95 -12.66
N ARG A 38 -3.66 5.23 -13.26
CA ARG A 38 -4.96 5.12 -12.61
C ARG A 38 -5.35 3.65 -12.41
N VAL A 39 -5.81 3.30 -11.21
CA VAL A 39 -6.33 1.96 -10.86
C VAL A 39 -7.64 2.03 -10.09
N SER A 40 -8.40 0.92 -10.07
CA SER A 40 -9.60 0.78 -9.24
C SER A 40 -9.25 0.46 -7.78
N THR A 41 -10.25 0.51 -6.90
CA THR A 41 -10.11 0.10 -5.49
C THR A 41 -9.63 -1.34 -5.34
N SER A 42 -10.17 -2.28 -6.14
CA SER A 42 -9.80 -3.68 -6.06
C SER A 42 -8.35 -3.91 -6.52
N THR A 43 -7.96 -3.30 -7.65
CA THR A 43 -6.59 -3.40 -8.16
C THR A 43 -5.57 -2.76 -7.22
N MET A 44 -5.92 -1.64 -6.58
CA MET A 44 -5.07 -1.03 -5.54
C MET A 44 -4.88 -1.98 -4.35
N GLY A 45 -5.95 -2.64 -3.88
CA GLY A 45 -5.87 -3.62 -2.79
C GLY A 45 -5.04 -4.85 -3.14
N GLU A 46 -5.21 -5.41 -4.33
CA GLU A 46 -4.42 -6.55 -4.83
C GLU A 46 -2.93 -6.20 -4.92
N ALA A 47 -2.62 -4.99 -5.42
CA ALA A 47 -1.25 -4.51 -5.51
C ALA A 47 -0.63 -4.28 -4.12
N LEU A 48 -1.43 -3.80 -3.15
CA LEU A 48 -0.98 -3.65 -1.76
C LEU A 48 -0.66 -4.99 -1.10
N VAL A 49 -1.52 -5.99 -1.26
CA VAL A 49 -1.26 -7.35 -0.73
C VAL A 49 0.00 -7.93 -1.36
N THR A 50 0.17 -7.76 -2.68
CA THR A 50 1.38 -8.20 -3.39
C THR A 50 2.63 -7.51 -2.86
N GLU A 51 2.58 -6.22 -2.55
CA GLU A 51 3.73 -5.49 -2.00
C GLU A 51 4.01 -5.89 -0.55
N LEU A 52 2.97 -6.18 0.23
CA LEU A 52 3.09 -6.69 1.60
C LEU A 52 3.77 -8.07 1.61
N ASP A 53 3.36 -8.98 0.72
CA ASP A 53 3.95 -10.31 0.60
C ASP A 53 5.46 -10.24 0.30
N LYS A 54 5.91 -9.29 -0.54
CA LYS A 54 7.34 -9.09 -0.81
C LYS A 54 8.14 -8.62 0.41
N LEU A 55 7.50 -7.89 1.32
CA LEU A 55 8.14 -7.33 2.52
C LEU A 55 8.11 -8.29 3.72
N ALA A 56 7.21 -9.27 3.71
CA ALA A 56 7.06 -10.29 4.75
C ALA A 56 8.03 -11.48 4.58
N VAL A 57 8.86 -11.48 3.52
CA VAL A 57 9.96 -12.45 3.30
C VAL A 57 11.24 -11.94 3.94
#